data_AF-A0A4R2SJH4-F1
#
_entry.id   AF-A0A4R2SJH4-F1
#
_cell.length_a   1.000
_cell.length_b   1.000
_cell.length_c   1.000
_cell.angle_alpha   90.00
_cell.angle_beta   90.00
_cell.angle_gamma   90.00
#
_symmetry.space_group_name_H-M   'P 1'
#
loop_
_entity.id
_entity.type
_entity.pdbx_description
1 polymer ?
#
loop_
_entity_poly.entity_id
_entity_poly.type
_entity_poly.pdbx_seq_one_letter_code
_entity_poly.pdbx_strand_id
1 'polypeptide(L)' 'MSAAARFKEADVTRAVRGATKAGMMVGRIEIDPNGKIVILSESVAPPADPNPWDIVIGKV' A
#
# COMPACT_ATOMS: atom_id res chain seq x y z
N MET A 1 13.26 -32.15 -8.95
CA MET A 1 13.08 -30.80 -9.54
C MET A 1 12.12 -30.02 -8.66
N SER A 2 12.47 -28.80 -8.24
CA SER A 2 11.51 -27.91 -7.57
C SER A 2 10.60 -27.25 -8.62
N ALA A 3 9.35 -26.99 -8.25
CA ALA A 3 8.42 -26.28 -9.11
C ALA A 3 8.90 -24.84 -9.35
N ALA A 4 8.64 -24.29 -10.54
CA ALA A 4 8.93 -22.89 -10.82
C ALA A 4 8.15 -21.97 -9.86
N ALA A 5 8.82 -20.93 -9.36
CA ALA A 5 8.17 -19.92 -8.53
C ALA A 5 7.12 -19.16 -9.35
N ARG A 6 5.93 -18.95 -8.77
CA ARG A 6 4.81 -18.25 -9.42
C ARG A 6 5.03 -16.74 -9.53
N PHE A 7 5.92 -16.19 -8.71
CA PHE A 7 6.37 -14.80 -8.77
C PHE A 7 7.84 -14.73 -8.37
N LYS A 8 8.52 -13.67 -8.83
CA LYS A 8 9.91 -13.37 -8.48
C LYS A 8 9.99 -12.01 -7.79
N GLU A 9 11.03 -11.80 -6.99
CA GLU A 9 11.35 -10.50 -6.41
C GLU A 9 11.46 -9.39 -7.48
N ALA A 10 12.01 -9.73 -8.64
CA ALA A 10 12.12 -8.83 -9.79
C ALA A 10 10.75 -8.34 -10.29
N ASP A 11 9.68 -9.13 -10.14
CA ASP A 11 8.33 -8.73 -10.54
C ASP A 11 7.79 -7.66 -9.60
N VAL A 12 7.93 -7.88 -8.29
CA VAL A 12 7.54 -6.92 -7.25
C VAL A 12 8.30 -5.61 -7.41
N THR A 13 9.62 -5.70 -7.60
CA THR A 13 10.48 -4.53 -7.77
C THR A 13 10.06 -3.69 -8.97
N ARG A 14 9.74 -4.33 -10.11
CA ARG A 14 9.28 -3.63 -11.32
C ARG A 14 7.92 -2.97 -11.11
N ALA A 15 6.98 -3.68 -10.48
CA ALA A 15 5.64 -3.16 -10.22
C ALA A 15 5.67 -1.92 -9.32
N VAL A 16 6.41 -1.99 -8.20
CA VAL A 16 6.56 -0.87 -7.25
C VAL A 16 7.23 0.33 -7.92
N ARG A 17 8.35 0.12 -8.63
CA ARG A 17 9.02 1.20 -9.35
C ARG A 17 8.10 1.87 -10.37
N GLY A 18 7.29 1.08 -11.09
CA GLY A 18 6.31 1.61 -12.04
C GLY A 18 5.26 2.48 -11.37
N ALA A 19 4.66 2.00 -10.27
CA ALA A 19 3.65 2.74 -9.51
C ALA A 19 4.23 4.05 -8.93
N THR A 20 5.39 3.99 -8.27
CA THR A 20 6.04 5.19 -7.73
C THR A 20 6.41 6.19 -8.82
N LYS A 21 6.93 5.73 -9.96
CA LYS A 21 7.24 6.60 -11.10
C LYS A 21 6.00 7.30 -11.68
N ALA A 22 4.84 6.65 -11.59
CA ALA A 22 3.56 7.23 -11.99
C ALA A 22 2.97 8.20 -10.95
N GLY A 23 3.69 8.46 -9.84
CA GLY A 23 3.25 9.37 -8.79
C GLY A 23 2.33 8.72 -7.74
N MET A 24 2.14 7.40 -7.78
CA MET A 24 1.41 6.69 -6.73
C MET A 24 2.31 6.56 -5.49
N MET A 25 1.82 7.06 -4.36
CA MET A 25 2.37 6.72 -3.03
C MET A 25 1.93 5.29 -2.70
N VAL A 26 2.87 4.37 -2.53
CA VAL A 26 2.59 2.95 -2.27
C VAL A 26 2.39 2.75 -0.77
N GLY A 27 1.20 2.30 -0.37
CA GLY A 27 0.89 2.03 1.04
C GLY A 27 1.01 0.55 1.38
N ARG A 28 0.49 -0.34 0.52
CA ARG A 28 0.49 -1.79 0.76
C ARG A 28 0.65 -2.56 -0.54
N ILE A 29 1.35 -3.68 -0.46
CA ILE A 29 1.51 -4.62 -1.57
C ILE A 29 1.03 -5.99 -1.11
N GLU A 30 0.19 -6.62 -1.91
CA GLU A 30 -0.28 -7.98 -1.70
C GLU A 30 0.07 -8.84 -2.92
N ILE A 31 0.40 -10.11 -2.67
CA ILE A 31 0.69 -11.10 -3.72
C ILE A 31 -0.23 -12.29 -3.48
N ASP A 32 -1.11 -12.54 -4.46
CA ASP A 32 -1.98 -13.71 -4.45
C ASP A 32 -1.16 -14.99 -4.68
N PRO A 33 -1.58 -16.15 -4.15
CA PRO A 33 -0.93 -17.44 -4.40
C PRO A 33 -0.73 -17.82 -5.89
N ASN A 34 -1.47 -17.21 -6.82
CA ASN A 34 -1.33 -17.36 -8.26
C ASN A 34 -0.33 -16.39 -8.91
N GLY A 35 0.31 -15.51 -8.12
CA GLY A 35 1.31 -14.54 -8.58
C GLY A 35 0.75 -13.17 -8.99
N LYS A 36 -0.55 -12.91 -8.77
CA LYS A 36 -1.14 -11.58 -8.99
C LYS A 36 -0.61 -10.60 -7.95
N ILE A 37 0.00 -9.51 -8.40
CA ILE A 37 0.48 -8.42 -7.55
C ILE A 37 -0.59 -7.33 -7.50
N VAL A 38 -1.01 -6.94 -6.29
CA VAL A 38 -1.93 -5.83 -6.04
C VAL A 38 -1.18 -4.77 -5.25
N ILE A 39 -1.15 -3.55 -5.79
CA ILE A 39 -0.58 -2.38 -5.12
C ILE A 39 -1.73 -1.50 -4.69
N LEU A 40 -1.83 -1.25 -3.39
CA LEU A 40 -2.75 -0.27 -2.83
C LEU A 40 -1.96 1.02 -2.58
N SER A 41 -2.52 2.14 -3.05
CA SER A 41 -1.97 3.44 -2.69
C SER A 41 -2.06 3.65 -1.18
N GLU A 42 -1.19 4.49 -0.66
CA GLU A 42 -1.33 5.00 0.69
C GLU A 42 -2.71 5.66 0.82
N SER A 43 -3.53 5.16 1.73
CA SER A 43 -4.76 5.86 2.12
C SER A 43 -4.32 7.00 3.01
N VAL A 44 -4.08 8.17 2.40
CA VAL A 44 -4.08 9.40 3.17
C VAL A 44 -5.54 9.62 3.52
N ALA A 45 -5.96 9.20 4.71
CA ALA A 45 -7.21 9.70 5.25
C ALA A 45 -7.14 11.22 5.14
N PRO A 46 -8.13 11.91 4.52
CA PRO A 46 -8.14 13.35 4.52
C PRO A 46 -7.95 13.83 5.97
N PRO A 47 -7.28 14.98 6.20
CA PRO A 47 -7.08 15.50 7.54
C PRO A 47 -8.41 15.43 8.28
N ALA A 48 -8.50 14.56 9.29
CA ALA A 48 -9.71 14.43 10.06
C ALA A 48 -9.83 15.73 10.85
N ASP A 49 -10.95 16.43 10.71
CA ASP A 49 -11.26 17.51 11.63
C ASP A 49 -11.11 16.98 13.07
N PRO A 50 -10.50 17.74 13.98
CA PRO A 50 -10.35 17.30 15.36
C PRO A 50 -11.71 16.86 15.90
N ASN A 51 -11.77 15.68 16.49
CA ASN A 51 -13.02 15.18 17.08
C ASN A 51 -13.55 16.25 18.06
N PRO A 52 -14.78 16.77 17.86
CA PRO A 52 -15.32 17.84 18.71
C PRO A 52 -15.31 17.47 20.20
N TRP A 53 -15.40 16.19 20.53
CA TRP A 53 -15.33 15.73 21.91
C TRP A 53 -13.93 15.85 22.52
N ASP A 54 -12.86 15.72 21.75
CA ASP A 54 -11.48 15.90 22.24
C ASP A 54 -11.21 17.36 22.63
N ILE A 55 -11.85 18.31 21.94
CA ILE A 55 -11.84 19.74 22.27
C ILE A 55 -12.59 19.98 23.59
N VAL A 56 -13.78 19.41 23.75
CA VAL A 56 -14.63 19.60 24.94
C VAL A 56 -13.99 18.99 26.19
N ILE A 57 -13.29 17.85 26.07
CA ILE A 57 -12.65 17.16 27.19
C ILE A 57 -11.19 17.61 27.43
N GLY A 58 -10.67 18.55 26.62
CA GLY A 58 -9.34 19.14 26.80
C GLY A 58 -8.18 18.17 26.60
N LYS A 59 -8.31 17.19 25.69
CA LYS A 59 -7.28 16.16 25.41
C LYS A 59 -6.43 16.46 24.17
N VAL A 60 -6.45 17.70 23.68
CA VAL A 60 -5.63 18.15 22.53
C VAL A 60 -4.21 18.47 22.97
#